data_AF-A0A842V1S2-F1
#
_entry.id   AF-A0A842V1S2-F1
#
_cell.length_a   1.000
_cell.length_b   1.000
_cell.length_c   1.000
_cell.angle_alpha   90.00
_cell.angle_beta   90.00
_cell.angle_gamma   90.00
#
_symmetry.space_group_name_H-M   'P 1'
#
loop_
_entity.id
_entity.type
_entity.pdbx_description
1 polymer ?
#
loop_
_entity_poly.entity_id
_entity_poly.type
_entity_poly.pdbx_seq_one_letter_code
_entity_poly.pdbx_strand_id
1 'polypeptide(L)'
;MADPFDELTELSPEERIRKLKEIEDKNKAEIEKAEELIKESKQEIKREHEKLEKIPIPQLKAVDVDSLFSAEEKQIFETKRFARTRRPAGVQGQKPGKDGQKRLEEMAREAPVLSEEQINAQKEYFSKQPTKVLYETVAGIYNEVKAQEREMTEEEKAAAYQIDQEMDKRAEMIETGTYKGTGEDVQDMLDIGKNIIKTLYRK
;
A
#
# COMPACT_ATOMS: atom_id res chain seq x y z
N MET A 1 22.11 29.94 -5.49
CA MET A 1 21.47 30.91 -6.40
C MET A 1 21.43 32.22 -5.66
N ALA A 2 21.84 33.32 -6.28
CA ALA A 2 21.75 34.64 -5.65
C ALA A 2 20.26 34.99 -5.46
N ASP A 3 19.93 35.65 -4.34
CA ASP A 3 18.58 36.13 -4.11
C ASP A 3 18.30 37.28 -5.10
N PRO A 4 17.26 37.20 -5.96
CA PRO A 4 16.95 38.26 -6.93
C PRO A 4 16.67 39.63 -6.29
N PHE A 5 16.48 39.67 -4.96
CA PHE A 5 16.26 40.90 -4.21
C PHE A 5 17.55 41.49 -3.60
N ASP A 6 18.68 40.78 -3.58
CA ASP A 6 19.94 41.27 -3.00
C ASP A 6 20.44 42.53 -3.73
N GLU A 7 20.34 42.55 -5.06
CA GLU A 7 20.75 43.67 -5.93
C GLU A 7 19.88 44.94 -5.77
N LEU A 8 18.73 44.82 -5.11
CA LEU A 8 17.83 45.96 -4.89
C LEU A 8 18.24 46.83 -3.71
N THR A 9 19.01 46.26 -2.77
CA THR A 9 19.42 46.94 -1.55
C THR A 9 20.44 48.07 -1.81
N GLU A 10 21.23 47.93 -2.87
CA GLU A 10 22.26 48.90 -3.30
C GLU A 10 21.70 50.06 -4.13
N LEU A 11 20.46 49.95 -4.63
CA LEU A 11 19.83 50.96 -5.48
C LEU A 11 19.18 52.08 -4.67
N SER A 12 19.05 53.25 -5.32
CA SER A 12 18.24 54.34 -4.78
C SER A 12 16.77 53.91 -4.60
N PRO A 13 16.03 54.50 -3.65
CA PRO A 13 14.63 54.13 -3.41
C PRO A 13 13.73 54.23 -4.64
N GLU A 14 13.93 55.24 -5.49
CA GLU A 14 13.15 55.42 -6.73
C GLU A 14 13.41 54.31 -7.76
N GLU A 15 14.69 53.95 -7.96
CA GLU A 15 15.08 52.87 -8.87
C GLU A 15 14.65 51.50 -8.35
N ARG A 16 14.69 51.30 -7.02
CA ARG A 16 14.20 50.09 -6.36
C ARG A 16 12.71 49.89 -6.64
N ILE A 17 11.90 50.93 -6.50
CA ILE A 17 10.45 50.87 -6.78
C ILE A 17 10.20 50.52 -8.26
N ARG A 18 10.97 51.12 -9.18
CA ARG A 18 10.84 50.82 -10.61
C ARG A 18 11.17 49.36 -10.92
N LYS A 19 12.31 48.85 -10.42
CA LYS A 19 12.69 47.44 -10.62
C LYS A 19 11.69 46.48 -9.99
N LEU A 20 11.16 46.80 -8.80
CA LEU A 20 10.15 45.98 -8.14
C LEU A 20 8.87 45.86 -8.99
N LYS A 21 8.42 46.94 -9.63
CA LYS A 21 7.28 46.90 -10.56
C LYS A 21 7.57 46.04 -11.80
N GLU A 22 8.77 46.15 -12.37
CA GLU A 22 9.16 45.31 -13.51
C GLU A 22 9.23 43.82 -13.13
N ILE A 23 9.69 43.49 -11.92
CA ILE A 23 9.66 42.12 -11.37
C ILE A 23 8.22 41.67 -11.15
N GLU A 24 7.37 42.52 -10.59
CA GLU A 24 5.95 42.23 -10.37
C GLU A 24 5.22 41.88 -11.67
N ASP A 25 5.42 42.68 -12.73
CA ASP A 25 4.77 42.47 -14.02
C ASP A 25 5.26 41.18 -14.71
N LYS A 26 6.57 40.88 -14.61
CA LYS A 26 7.12 39.60 -15.10
C LYS A 26 6.52 38.42 -14.35
N ASN A 27 6.48 38.50 -13.02
CA ASN A 27 5.93 37.43 -12.19
C ASN A 27 4.44 37.21 -12.50
N LYS A 28 3.65 38.27 -12.74
CA LYS A 28 2.25 38.14 -13.17
C LYS A 28 2.12 37.37 -14.48
N ALA A 29 2.91 37.72 -15.49
CA ALA A 29 2.89 37.03 -16.78
C ALA A 29 3.32 35.56 -16.66
N GLU A 30 4.31 35.25 -15.81
CA GLU A 30 4.73 33.88 -15.54
C GLU A 30 3.64 33.07 -14.81
N ILE A 31 2.96 33.68 -13.85
CA ILE A 31 1.83 33.06 -13.12
C ILE A 31 0.69 32.77 -14.08
N GLU A 32 0.28 33.72 -14.92
CA GLU A 32 -0.78 33.51 -15.92
C GLU A 32 -0.45 32.35 -16.86
N LYS A 33 0.78 32.28 -17.37
CA LYS A 33 1.24 31.19 -18.21
C LYS A 33 1.24 29.84 -17.48
N ALA A 34 1.64 29.82 -16.21
CA ALA A 34 1.60 28.61 -15.39
C ALA A 34 0.16 28.13 -15.17
N GLU A 35 -0.77 29.05 -14.93
CA GLU A 35 -2.21 28.75 -14.78
C GLU A 35 -2.82 28.18 -16.07
N GLU A 36 -2.46 28.74 -17.23
CA GLU A 36 -2.87 28.21 -18.54
C GLU A 36 -2.38 26.77 -18.73
N LEU A 37 -1.09 26.50 -18.48
CA LEU A 37 -0.53 25.16 -18.57
C LEU A 37 -1.23 24.17 -17.62
N ILE A 38 -1.48 24.57 -16.37
CA ILE A 38 -2.21 23.75 -15.41
C ILE A 38 -3.62 23.42 -15.92
N LYS A 39 -4.30 24.40 -16.52
CA LYS A 39 -5.65 24.22 -17.07
C LYS A 39 -5.64 23.26 -18.26
N GLU A 40 -4.68 23.38 -19.17
CA GLU A 40 -4.51 22.48 -20.30
C GLU A 40 -4.22 21.05 -19.84
N SER A 41 -3.28 20.87 -18.92
CA SER A 41 -2.95 19.55 -18.36
C SER A 41 -4.15 18.90 -17.67
N LYS A 42 -4.96 19.67 -16.92
CA LYS A 42 -6.21 19.15 -16.32
C LYS A 42 -7.21 18.66 -17.37
N GLN A 43 -7.30 19.33 -18.52
CA GLN A 43 -8.18 18.90 -19.61
C GLN A 43 -7.62 17.69 -20.35
N GLU A 44 -6.31 17.57 -20.47
CA GLU A 44 -5.65 16.39 -21.05
C GLU A 44 -5.90 15.14 -20.20
N ILE A 45 -5.68 15.22 -18.88
CA ILE A 45 -5.94 14.12 -17.94
C ILE A 45 -7.39 13.64 -18.04
N LYS A 46 -8.37 14.56 -18.11
CA LYS A 46 -9.78 14.22 -18.28
C LYS A 46 -10.03 13.46 -19.59
N ARG A 47 -9.46 13.95 -20.70
CA ARG A 47 -9.60 13.31 -22.03
C ARG A 47 -8.99 11.91 -22.04
N GLU A 48 -7.88 11.69 -21.36
CA GLU A 48 -7.27 10.36 -21.25
C GLU A 48 -8.16 9.41 -20.43
N HIS A 49 -8.70 9.87 -19.31
CA HIS A 49 -9.60 9.07 -18.48
C HIS A 49 -10.85 8.64 -19.27
N GLU A 50 -11.48 9.58 -19.98
CA GLU A 50 -12.64 9.29 -20.84
C GLU A 50 -12.31 8.29 -21.96
N LYS A 51 -11.08 8.27 -22.48
CA LYS A 51 -10.65 7.27 -23.47
C LYS A 51 -10.55 5.89 -22.83
N LEU A 52 -9.96 5.79 -21.64
CA LEU A 52 -9.79 4.53 -20.92
C LEU A 52 -11.15 3.92 -20.54
N GLU A 53 -12.11 4.72 -20.09
CA GLU A 53 -13.46 4.26 -19.78
C GLU A 53 -14.21 3.69 -20.99
N LYS A 54 -13.92 4.19 -22.19
CA LYS A 54 -14.53 3.70 -23.44
C LYS A 54 -13.93 2.38 -23.90
N ILE A 55 -12.83 1.92 -23.33
CA ILE A 55 -12.24 0.63 -23.66
C ILE A 55 -13.11 -0.46 -23.01
N PRO A 56 -13.83 -1.29 -23.80
CA PRO A 56 -14.66 -2.33 -23.23
C PRO A 56 -13.80 -3.36 -22.50
N ILE A 57 -14.09 -3.59 -21.22
CA ILE A 57 -13.42 -4.63 -20.44
C ILE A 57 -13.85 -5.99 -21.02
N PRO A 58 -12.92 -6.86 -21.47
CA PRO A 58 -13.26 -8.19 -21.94
C PRO A 58 -13.97 -8.97 -20.84
N GLN A 59 -15.21 -9.40 -21.11
CA GLN A 59 -15.89 -10.32 -20.22
C GLN A 59 -15.25 -11.70 -20.39
N LEU A 60 -14.44 -12.11 -19.41
CA LEU A 60 -13.94 -13.47 -19.35
C LEU A 60 -15.12 -14.41 -19.17
N LYS A 61 -15.30 -15.36 -20.11
CA LYS A 61 -16.25 -16.46 -19.89
C LYS A 61 -15.76 -17.26 -18.70
N ALA A 62 -16.66 -17.55 -17.75
CA ALA A 62 -16.38 -18.51 -16.70
C ALA A 62 -16.06 -19.85 -17.38
N VAL A 63 -14.78 -20.19 -17.44
CA VAL A 63 -14.34 -21.50 -17.91
C VAL A 63 -14.63 -22.45 -16.76
N ASP A 64 -15.31 -23.55 -17.06
CA ASP A 64 -15.52 -24.61 -16.09
C ASP A 64 -14.18 -25.21 -15.72
N VAL A 65 -13.65 -24.82 -14.55
CA VAL A 65 -12.37 -25.31 -14.05
C VAL A 65 -12.44 -26.82 -13.83
N ASP A 66 -13.64 -27.36 -13.55
CA ASP A 66 -13.83 -28.79 -13.37
C ASP A 66 -13.68 -29.58 -14.67
N SER A 67 -13.86 -28.97 -15.83
CA SER A 67 -13.65 -29.64 -17.12
C SER A 67 -12.17 -29.68 -17.54
N LEU A 68 -11.31 -28.93 -16.87
CA LEU A 68 -9.88 -28.83 -17.20
C LEU A 68 -9.03 -29.98 -16.64
N PHE A 69 -9.59 -30.79 -15.73
CA PHE A 69 -8.89 -31.89 -15.09
C PHE A 69 -9.61 -33.21 -15.35
N SER A 70 -8.86 -34.23 -15.76
CA SER A 70 -9.36 -35.59 -15.84
C SER A 70 -9.70 -36.15 -14.46
N ALA A 71 -10.57 -37.17 -14.41
CA ALA A 71 -10.94 -37.82 -13.15
C ALA A 71 -9.72 -38.38 -12.40
N GLU A 72 -8.70 -38.85 -13.14
CA GLU A 72 -7.45 -39.35 -12.58
C GLU A 72 -6.60 -38.24 -11.95
N GLU A 73 -6.49 -37.08 -12.61
CA GLU A 73 -5.75 -35.92 -12.07
C GLU A 73 -6.43 -35.35 -10.82
N LYS A 74 -7.77 -35.29 -10.82
CA LYS A 74 -8.55 -34.90 -9.63
C LYS A 74 -8.30 -35.85 -8.46
N GLN A 75 -8.27 -37.16 -8.71
CA GLN A 75 -7.95 -38.15 -7.68
C GLN A 75 -6.51 -38.01 -7.15
N ILE A 76 -5.53 -37.77 -8.02
CA ILE A 76 -4.13 -37.56 -7.59
C ILE A 76 -4.03 -36.29 -6.72
N PHE A 77 -4.72 -35.22 -7.11
CA PHE A 77 -4.76 -33.97 -6.36
C PHE A 77 -5.44 -34.15 -4.99
N GLU A 78 -6.60 -34.80 -4.94
CA GLU A 78 -7.29 -35.13 -3.68
C GLU A 78 -6.42 -36.00 -2.77
N THR A 79 -5.77 -37.01 -3.33
CA THR A 79 -4.95 -37.94 -2.55
C THR A 79 -3.71 -37.24 -2.01
N LYS A 80 -3.04 -36.37 -2.78
CA LYS A 80 -1.84 -35.65 -2.32
C LYS A 80 -2.15 -34.48 -1.38
N ARG A 81 -3.28 -33.79 -1.56
CA ARG A 81 -3.70 -32.66 -0.71
C ARG A 81 -4.33 -33.11 0.60
N PHE A 82 -5.03 -34.26 0.62
CA PHE A 82 -5.76 -34.77 1.78
C PHE A 82 -5.20 -36.05 2.42
N ALA A 83 -4.08 -36.61 1.94
CA ALA A 83 -3.39 -37.72 2.62
C ALA A 83 -2.91 -37.38 4.05
N ARG A 84 -3.09 -36.14 4.54
CA ARG A 84 -2.80 -35.77 5.93
C ARG A 84 -4.01 -35.49 6.83
N THR A 85 -5.25 -35.51 6.36
CA THR A 85 -6.39 -35.28 7.27
C THR A 85 -7.73 -35.73 6.69
N ARG A 86 -8.09 -37.00 6.92
CA ARG A 86 -9.50 -37.32 7.22
C ARG A 86 -9.66 -37.32 8.74
N ARG A 87 -10.16 -36.23 9.31
CA ARG A 87 -10.81 -36.27 10.62
C ARG A 87 -12.31 -36.45 10.39
N PRO A 88 -12.98 -37.41 11.03
CA PRO A 88 -14.42 -37.57 10.93
C PRO A 88 -15.14 -36.35 11.52
N ALA A 89 -16.31 -36.04 10.98
CA ALA A 89 -17.18 -34.94 11.39
C ALA A 89 -17.54 -35.07 12.88
N GLY A 90 -17.18 -34.07 13.70
CA GLY A 90 -17.60 -34.00 15.10
C GLY A 90 -16.60 -33.41 16.12
N VAL A 91 -15.45 -32.83 15.73
CA VAL A 91 -14.46 -32.34 16.71
C VAL A 91 -14.36 -30.82 16.71
N GLN A 92 -14.92 -30.22 17.77
CA GLN A 92 -14.68 -28.83 18.18
C GLN A 92 -13.18 -28.52 18.23
N GLY A 93 -12.83 -27.28 17.85
CA GLY A 93 -11.47 -26.80 17.64
C GLY A 93 -10.47 -27.25 18.71
N GLN A 94 -9.52 -28.09 18.29
CA GLN A 94 -8.30 -28.32 19.04
C GLN A 94 -7.32 -27.19 18.73
N LYS A 95 -6.98 -26.42 19.76
CA LYS A 95 -5.79 -25.57 19.79
C LYS A 95 -4.58 -26.39 19.31
N PRO A 96 -3.64 -25.80 18.55
CA PRO A 96 -2.43 -26.51 18.14
C PRO A 96 -1.72 -27.03 19.39
N GLY A 97 -1.39 -28.33 19.39
CA GLY A 97 -0.66 -28.96 20.48
C GLY A 97 0.73 -28.33 20.65
N LYS A 98 1.30 -28.44 21.86
CA LYS A 98 2.59 -27.85 22.26
C LYS A 98 3.73 -28.08 21.26
N ASP A 99 3.70 -29.17 20.49
CA ASP A 99 4.74 -29.49 19.50
C ASP A 99 4.62 -28.67 18.19
N GLY A 100 3.43 -28.18 17.85
CA GLY A 100 3.22 -27.23 16.75
C GLY A 100 3.70 -25.82 17.11
N GLN A 101 3.53 -25.42 18.37
CA GLN A 101 4.10 -24.17 18.89
C GLN A 101 5.62 -24.21 18.90
N LYS A 102 6.23 -25.33 19.32
CA LYS A 102 7.70 -25.49 19.29
C LYS A 102 8.29 -25.39 17.89
N ARG A 103 7.63 -25.95 16.87
CA ARG A 103 8.08 -25.85 15.46
C ARG A 103 7.93 -24.43 14.90
N LEU A 104 6.87 -23.71 15.30
CA LEU A 104 6.70 -22.29 14.96
C LEU A 104 7.74 -21.41 15.68
N GLU A 105 8.08 -21.72 16.93
CA GLU A 105 9.13 -21.05 17.70
C GLU A 105 10.53 -21.35 17.16
N GLU A 106 10.79 -22.57 16.67
CA GLU A 106 12.05 -22.92 15.98
C GLU A 106 12.18 -22.17 14.66
N MET A 107 11.13 -22.14 13.83
CA MET A 107 11.13 -21.38 12.57
C MET A 107 11.27 -19.86 12.80
N ALA A 108 10.71 -19.32 13.89
CA ALA A 108 10.89 -17.92 14.26
C ALA A 108 12.32 -17.58 14.71
N ARG A 109 13.11 -18.57 15.16
CA ARG A 109 14.52 -18.39 15.57
C ARG A 109 15.51 -18.42 14.40
N GLU A 110 15.14 -19.04 13.28
CA GLU A 110 15.97 -19.15 12.08
C GLU A 110 15.77 -17.98 11.11
N ALA A 111 14.76 -17.13 11.34
CA ALA A 111 14.61 -15.88 10.61
C ALA A 111 15.76 -14.91 10.96
N PRO A 112 16.31 -14.16 9.99
CA PRO A 112 17.28 -13.12 10.28
C PRO A 112 16.64 -12.10 11.22
N VAL A 113 17.14 -12.06 12.46
CA VAL A 113 16.66 -11.16 13.50
C VAL A 113 17.11 -9.74 13.13
N LEU A 114 16.19 -8.95 12.57
CA LEU A 114 16.34 -7.50 12.54
C LEU A 114 16.67 -7.04 13.96
N SER A 115 17.62 -6.11 14.12
CA SER A 115 17.99 -5.66 15.46
C SER A 115 16.74 -5.10 16.17
N GLU A 116 16.63 -5.29 17.49
CA GLU A 116 15.49 -4.75 18.25
C GLU A 116 15.32 -3.23 18.03
N GLU A 117 16.44 -2.53 17.79
CA GLU A 117 16.43 -1.11 17.40
C GLU A 117 15.76 -0.87 16.04
N GLN A 118 16.04 -1.68 15.02
CA GLN A 118 15.42 -1.59 13.71
C GLN A 118 13.91 -1.88 13.78
N ILE A 119 13.53 -2.91 14.53
CA ILE A 119 12.12 -3.29 14.73
C ILE A 119 11.35 -2.17 15.43
N ASN A 120 11.92 -1.59 16.49
CA ASN A 120 11.28 -0.52 17.24
C ASN A 120 11.20 0.80 16.44
N ALA A 121 12.26 1.15 15.71
CA ALA A 121 12.27 2.34 14.86
C ALA A 121 11.19 2.27 13.75
N GLN A 122 11.04 1.09 13.14
CA GLN A 122 10.07 0.87 12.07
C GLN A 122 8.63 0.84 12.60
N LYS A 123 8.41 0.23 13.78
CA LYS A 123 7.12 0.28 14.49
C LYS A 123 6.73 1.71 14.86
N GLU A 124 7.67 2.49 15.39
CA GLU A 124 7.44 3.89 15.72
C GLU A 124 7.12 4.71 14.47
N TYR A 125 7.82 4.44 13.36
CA TYR A 125 7.55 5.07 12.07
C TYR A 125 6.10 4.86 11.63
N PHE A 126 5.62 3.61 11.52
CA PHE A 126 4.27 3.32 11.04
C PHE A 126 3.17 3.83 11.99
N SER A 127 3.41 3.83 13.30
CA SER A 127 2.44 4.34 14.28
C SER A 127 2.07 5.81 14.08
N LYS A 128 3.00 6.62 13.54
CA LYS A 128 2.82 8.05 13.27
C LYS A 128 2.22 8.33 11.89
N GLN A 129 2.20 7.34 10.99
CA GLN A 129 1.75 7.55 9.62
C GLN A 129 0.22 7.58 9.50
N PRO A 130 -0.34 8.38 8.58
CA PRO A 130 -1.75 8.30 8.21
C PRO A 130 -2.13 6.90 7.70
N THR A 131 -3.39 6.47 7.91
CA THR A 131 -3.85 5.13 7.46
C THR A 131 -3.71 4.94 5.96
N LYS A 132 -3.90 6.01 5.19
CA LYS A 132 -3.65 6.01 3.75
C LYS A 132 -2.23 5.57 3.39
N VAL A 133 -1.22 6.04 4.14
CA VAL A 133 0.19 5.68 3.89
C VAL A 133 0.42 4.19 4.20
N LEU A 134 -0.18 3.67 5.27
CA LEU A 134 -0.10 2.24 5.60
C LEU A 134 -0.69 1.38 4.48
N TYR A 135 -1.86 1.78 3.98
CA TYR A 135 -2.52 1.13 2.85
C TYR A 135 -1.68 1.19 1.56
N GLU A 136 -1.19 2.37 1.18
CA GLU A 136 -0.36 2.57 -0.01
C GLU A 136 0.93 1.75 0.07
N THR A 137 1.54 1.67 1.25
CA THR A 137 2.78 0.90 1.47
C THR A 137 2.53 -0.59 1.20
N VAL A 138 1.47 -1.17 1.77
CA VAL A 138 1.21 -2.60 1.57
C VAL A 138 0.71 -2.92 0.17
N ALA A 139 -0.04 -2.01 -0.46
CA ALA A 139 -0.42 -2.13 -1.85
C ALA A 139 0.81 -2.09 -2.78
N GLY A 140 1.80 -1.24 -2.46
CA GLY A 140 3.09 -1.19 -3.13
C GLY A 140 3.84 -2.53 -3.08
N ILE A 141 4.02 -3.07 -1.87
CA ILE A 141 4.66 -4.38 -1.66
C ILE A 141 3.94 -5.46 -2.48
N TYR A 142 2.61 -5.50 -2.41
CA TYR A 142 1.83 -6.47 -3.20
C TYR A 142 2.04 -6.35 -4.70
N ASN A 143 2.03 -5.13 -5.23
CA ASN A 143 2.21 -4.89 -6.65
C ASN A 143 3.62 -5.29 -7.10
N GLU A 144 4.66 -5.00 -6.32
CA GLU A 144 6.04 -5.37 -6.63
C GLU A 144 6.26 -6.88 -6.61
N VAL A 145 5.82 -7.53 -5.53
CA VAL A 145 5.89 -9.00 -5.35
C VAL A 145 5.14 -9.71 -6.48
N LYS A 146 3.96 -9.20 -6.86
CA LYS A 146 3.15 -9.75 -7.94
C LYS A 146 3.77 -9.51 -9.32
N ALA A 147 4.28 -8.31 -9.58
CA ALA A 147 4.86 -7.95 -10.87
C ALA A 147 6.16 -8.72 -11.16
N GLN A 148 6.95 -8.99 -10.11
CA GLN A 148 8.21 -9.71 -10.23
C GLN A 148 8.06 -11.24 -10.02
N GLU A 149 6.83 -11.71 -9.77
CA GLU A 149 6.52 -13.12 -9.46
C GLU A 149 7.45 -13.75 -8.41
N ARG A 150 7.90 -12.94 -7.44
CA ARG A 150 8.83 -13.37 -6.40
C ARG A 150 8.15 -13.54 -5.05
N GLU A 151 8.88 -14.10 -4.10
CA GLU A 151 8.50 -14.04 -2.69
C GLU A 151 8.86 -12.67 -2.10
N MET A 152 8.19 -12.31 -0.99
CA MET A 152 8.55 -11.12 -0.23
C MET A 152 9.97 -11.24 0.32
N THR A 153 10.72 -10.14 0.29
CA THR A 153 11.98 -10.04 1.03
C THR A 153 11.71 -10.06 2.55
N GLU A 154 12.73 -10.33 3.36
CA GLU A 154 12.58 -10.31 4.81
C GLU A 154 12.21 -8.93 5.34
N GLU A 155 12.71 -7.86 4.71
CA GLU A 155 12.33 -6.48 5.03
C GLU A 155 10.86 -6.20 4.72
N GLU A 156 10.35 -6.70 3.58
CA GLU A 156 8.94 -6.57 3.21
C GLU A 156 8.03 -7.40 4.11
N LYS A 157 8.45 -8.60 4.50
CA LYS A 157 7.72 -9.43 5.48
C LYS A 157 7.62 -8.72 6.82
N ALA A 158 8.71 -8.12 7.30
CA ALA A 158 8.74 -7.37 8.54
C ALA A 158 7.86 -6.12 8.47
N ALA A 159 7.93 -5.37 7.36
CA ALA A 159 7.10 -4.21 7.12
C ALA A 159 5.61 -4.58 7.06
N ALA A 160 5.24 -5.60 6.27
CA ALA A 160 3.87 -6.07 6.15
C ALA A 160 3.30 -6.52 7.50
N TYR A 161 4.09 -7.22 8.32
CA TYR A 161 3.70 -7.63 9.67
C TYR A 161 3.44 -6.45 10.60
N GLN A 162 4.32 -5.44 10.60
CA GLN A 162 4.13 -4.25 11.44
C GLN A 162 2.93 -3.42 11.00
N ILE A 163 2.72 -3.30 9.69
CA ILE A 163 1.55 -2.63 9.12
C ILE A 163 0.27 -3.37 9.52
N ASP A 164 0.26 -4.71 9.47
CA ASP A 164 -0.89 -5.53 9.90
C ASP A 164 -1.27 -5.24 11.36
N GLN A 165 -0.30 -5.26 12.27
CA GLN A 165 -0.52 -4.97 13.69
C GLN A 165 -1.07 -3.55 13.91
N GLU A 166 -0.52 -2.56 13.21
CA GLU A 166 -0.97 -1.18 13.33
C GLU A 166 -2.38 -0.98 12.73
N MET A 167 -2.70 -1.66 11.63
CA MET A 167 -4.04 -1.67 11.03
C MET A 167 -5.07 -2.35 11.94
N ASP A 168 -4.71 -3.43 12.63
CA ASP A 168 -5.56 -4.08 13.64
C ASP A 168 -5.85 -3.15 14.82
N LYS A 169 -4.80 -2.52 15.35
CA LYS A 169 -4.95 -1.54 16.44
C LYS A 169 -5.86 -0.38 16.03
N ARG A 170 -5.76 0.11 14.79
CA ARG A 170 -6.62 1.19 14.29
C ARG A 170 -8.06 0.77 14.10
N ALA A 171 -8.31 -0.45 13.62
CA ALA A 171 -9.64 -1.00 13.52
C ALA A 171 -10.30 -1.08 14.92
N GLU A 172 -9.58 -1.56 15.93
CA GLU A 172 -10.06 -1.58 17.33
C GLU A 172 -10.34 -0.16 17.87
N MET A 173 -9.47 0.81 17.55
CA MET A 173 -9.70 2.21 17.93
C MET A 173 -10.95 2.80 17.26
N ILE A 174 -11.28 2.37 16.03
CA ILE A 174 -12.51 2.80 15.33
C ILE A 174 -13.73 2.16 15.99
N GLU A 175 -13.69 0.86 16.27
CA GLU A 175 -14.77 0.14 16.97
C GLU A 175 -15.08 0.73 18.35
N THR A 176 -14.04 1.16 19.07
CA THR A 176 -14.16 1.81 20.38
C THR A 176 -14.46 3.31 20.32
N GLY A 177 -14.52 3.91 19.13
CA GLY A 177 -14.75 5.33 18.93
C GLY A 177 -13.61 6.25 19.42
N THR A 178 -12.42 5.69 19.65
CA THR A 178 -11.23 6.42 20.13
C THR A 178 -10.30 6.85 19.00
N TYR A 179 -10.53 6.36 17.79
CA TYR A 179 -9.75 6.71 16.60
C TYR A 179 -10.06 8.13 16.13
N LYS A 180 -9.00 8.95 15.97
CA LYS A 180 -9.11 10.37 15.58
C LYS A 180 -8.84 10.64 14.10
N GLY A 181 -8.67 9.61 13.27
CA GLY A 181 -8.38 9.82 11.85
C GLY A 181 -9.61 10.32 11.10
N THR A 182 -9.43 11.41 10.36
CA THR A 182 -10.48 12.07 9.58
C THR A 182 -10.40 11.62 8.13
N GLY A 183 -11.32 10.76 7.70
CA GLY A 183 -11.51 10.38 6.31
C GLY A 183 -12.68 9.39 6.18
N GLU A 184 -13.56 9.61 5.20
CA GLU A 184 -14.73 8.74 4.97
C GLU A 184 -14.34 7.29 4.62
N ASP A 185 -13.11 7.07 4.13
CA ASP A 185 -12.68 5.77 3.58
C ASP A 185 -11.66 5.03 4.48
N VAL A 186 -11.46 5.45 5.74
CA VAL A 186 -10.44 4.84 6.62
C VAL A 186 -10.71 3.36 6.86
N GLN A 187 -11.97 3.00 7.11
CA GLN A 187 -12.34 1.61 7.38
C GLN A 187 -12.13 0.72 6.14
N ASP A 188 -12.51 1.20 4.97
CA ASP A 188 -12.27 0.50 3.70
C ASP A 188 -10.78 0.30 3.44
N MET A 189 -9.94 1.31 3.70
CA MET A 189 -8.49 1.19 3.57
C MET A 189 -7.90 0.11 4.51
N LEU A 190 -8.41 0.01 5.74
CA LEU A 190 -7.99 -1.02 6.69
C LEU A 190 -8.41 -2.42 6.22
N ASP A 191 -9.65 -2.58 5.78
CA ASP A 191 -10.18 -3.87 5.33
C ASP A 191 -9.48 -4.36 4.07
N ILE A 192 -9.27 -3.49 3.09
CA ILE A 192 -8.54 -3.80 1.86
C ILE A 192 -7.08 -4.09 2.18
N GLY A 193 -6.43 -3.24 2.99
CA GLY A 193 -5.03 -3.41 3.39
C GLY A 193 -4.78 -4.77 4.06
N LYS A 194 -5.63 -5.15 5.03
CA LYS A 194 -5.55 -6.47 5.69
C LYS A 194 -5.76 -7.62 4.71
N ASN A 195 -6.66 -7.48 3.73
CA ASN A 195 -6.87 -8.52 2.72
C ASN A 195 -5.66 -8.67 1.78
N ILE A 196 -4.99 -7.57 1.45
CA ILE A 196 -3.73 -7.59 0.69
C ILE A 196 -2.65 -8.35 1.48
N ILE A 197 -2.48 -8.03 2.77
CA ILE A 197 -1.52 -8.70 3.66
C ILE A 197 -1.80 -10.21 3.74
N LYS A 198 -3.05 -10.61 3.96
CA LYS A 198 -3.46 -12.02 3.97
C LYS A 198 -3.14 -12.74 2.65
N THR A 199 -3.24 -12.02 1.54
CA THR A 199 -2.93 -12.57 0.21
C THR A 199 -1.42 -12.76 0.03
N LEU A 200 -0.62 -11.81 0.54
CA LEU A 200 0.84 -11.89 0.54
C LEU A 200 1.36 -13.11 1.31
N TYR A 201 0.76 -13.44 2.46
CA TYR A 201 1.16 -14.61 3.28
C TYR A 201 0.54 -15.96 2.85
N ARG A 202 -0.36 -15.98 1.85
CA ARG A 202 -0.99 -17.21 1.36
C ARG A 202 -0.23 -17.88 0.21
N LYS A 203 0.72 -17.17 -0.42
CA LYS A 203 1.64 -17.72 -1.40
C LYS A 203 2.80 -18.42 -0.71
#